data_AF-A0AAX2AI65-F1
#
_entry.id   AF-A0AAX2AI65-F1
#
_cell.length_a   1.000
_cell.length_b   1.000
_cell.length_c   1.000
_cell.angle_alpha   90.00
_cell.angle_beta   90.00
_cell.angle_gamma   90.00
#
_symmetry.space_group_name_H-M   'P 1'
#
loop_
_entity.id
_entity.type
_entity.pdbx_description
1 polymer ?
#
loop_
_entity_poly.entity_id
_entity_poly.type
_entity_poly.pdbx_seq_one_letter_code
_entity_poly.pdbx_strand_id
1 'polypeptide(L)'
;MKTIQKVKYIDDKNDGVIITFDDGSKVQIPTQKYRYEYTDLLKNWLDENSNKIEPWKTLKELEDEAYQNEKQQAKRDKEKELNSLVIDYNTVLYDANGEALGNMSTVISIANATFNKAISIGIDGTVMSLENAYNYVYKEQTVNWKGADNKAHTVQIESLVEASQKAMIKKAEILFKY
;
A
#
# COMPACT_ATOMS: atom_id res chain seq x y z
N MET A 1 -37.01 6.70 9.79
CA MET A 1 -36.64 5.97 8.56
C MET A 1 -37.60 4.80 8.45
N LYS A 2 -38.39 4.73 7.38
CA LYS A 2 -39.48 3.75 7.23
C LYS A 2 -38.98 2.53 6.44
N THR A 3 -39.23 1.33 6.94
CA THR A 3 -38.77 0.09 6.31
C THR A 3 -39.92 -0.51 5.49
N ILE A 4 -39.81 -0.51 4.16
CA ILE A 4 -40.82 -1.10 3.26
C ILE A 4 -40.39 -2.53 2.93
N GLN A 5 -41.15 -3.53 3.40
CA GLN A 5 -41.03 -4.90 2.89
C GLN A 5 -41.97 -5.09 1.69
N LYS A 6 -41.42 -5.35 0.50
CA LYS A 6 -42.20 -5.67 -0.71
C LYS A 6 -42.32 -7.19 -0.85
N VAL A 7 -43.53 -7.72 -0.78
CA VAL A 7 -43.82 -9.11 -1.17
C VAL A 7 -44.73 -9.08 -2.40
N LYS A 8 -44.37 -9.81 -3.46
CA LYS A 8 -45.10 -9.87 -4.73
C LYS A 8 -45.84 -11.21 -4.82
N TYR A 9 -47.16 -11.18 -4.88
CA TYR A 9 -47.97 -12.34 -5.29
C TYR A 9 -48.59 -12.03 -6.66
N ILE A 10 -48.62 -13.03 -7.55
CA ILE A 10 -49.27 -12.93 -8.87
C ILE A 10 -50.31 -14.06 -8.92
N ASP A 11 -51.49 -13.77 -8.40
CA ASP A 11 -52.71 -14.56 -8.53
C ASP A 11 -53.87 -13.56 -8.50
N ASP A 12 -54.84 -13.74 -9.39
CA ASP A 12 -56.01 -12.88 -9.61
C ASP A 12 -56.86 -12.62 -8.35
N LYS A 13 -56.74 -13.48 -7.31
CA LYS A 13 -57.40 -13.29 -6.00
C LYS A 13 -56.58 -12.46 -5.00
N ASN A 14 -55.29 -12.26 -5.26
CA ASN A 14 -54.30 -11.67 -4.37
C ASN A 14 -53.57 -10.46 -5.01
N ASP A 15 -54.16 -9.84 -6.04
CA ASP A 15 -53.59 -8.69 -6.74
C ASP A 15 -53.50 -7.46 -5.80
N GLY A 16 -52.28 -7.02 -5.52
CA GLY A 16 -52.02 -5.77 -4.81
C GLY A 16 -50.70 -5.74 -4.04
N VAL A 17 -50.24 -4.54 -3.70
CA VAL A 17 -49.09 -4.33 -2.80
C VAL A 17 -49.60 -4.12 -1.38
N ILE A 18 -49.10 -4.91 -0.42
CA ILE A 18 -49.39 -4.73 1.00
C ILE A 18 -48.33 -3.82 1.60
N ILE A 19 -48.74 -2.65 2.08
CA ILE A 19 -47.90 -1.74 2.85
C ILE A 19 -48.19 -1.97 4.32
N THR A 20 -47.16 -2.28 5.10
CA THR A 20 -47.24 -2.36 6.57
C THR A 20 -46.62 -1.10 7.16
N PHE A 21 -47.34 -0.43 8.05
CA PHE A 21 -46.88 0.77 8.75
C PHE A 21 -46.25 0.41 10.09
N ASP A 22 -45.55 1.38 10.69
CA ASP A 22 -44.84 1.20 11.97
C ASP A 22 -45.78 0.87 13.15
N ASP A 23 -47.08 1.22 13.03
CA ASP A 23 -48.14 0.87 13.99
C ASP A 23 -48.73 -0.54 13.77
N GLY A 24 -48.18 -1.29 12.81
CA GLY A 24 -48.64 -2.63 12.44
C GLY A 24 -49.87 -2.65 11.54
N SER A 25 -50.45 -1.50 11.22
CA SER A 25 -51.56 -1.43 10.26
C SER A 25 -51.10 -1.85 8.86
N LYS A 26 -52.01 -2.45 8.09
CA LYS A 26 -51.76 -2.96 6.74
C LYS A 26 -52.76 -2.36 5.77
N VAL A 27 -52.27 -1.88 4.63
CA VAL A 27 -53.10 -1.40 3.52
C VAL A 27 -52.75 -2.18 2.26
N GLN A 28 -53.76 -2.76 1.60
CA GLN A 28 -53.62 -3.42 0.31
C GLN A 28 -54.03 -2.47 -0.81
N ILE A 29 -53.13 -2.24 -1.76
CA ILE A 29 -53.38 -1.38 -2.92
C ILE A 29 -53.56 -2.26 -4.16
N PRO A 30 -54.76 -2.29 -4.78
CA PRO A 30 -55.02 -3.10 -5.96
C PRO A 30 -54.18 -2.64 -7.16
N THR A 31 -53.40 -3.54 -7.75
CA THR A 31 -52.44 -3.21 -8.82
C THR A 31 -53.10 -3.06 -10.20
N GLN A 32 -54.24 -3.70 -10.46
CA GLN A 32 -54.96 -3.54 -11.73
C GLN A 32 -55.58 -2.15 -11.96
N LYS A 33 -56.09 -1.47 -10.92
CA LYS A 33 -56.78 -0.16 -11.07
C LYS A 33 -55.83 1.01 -11.31
N TYR A 34 -54.60 0.92 -10.80
CA TYR A 34 -53.60 1.99 -10.82
C TYR A 34 -52.30 1.57 -11.52
N ARG A 35 -52.38 0.53 -12.36
CA ARG A 35 -51.23 -0.10 -13.02
C ARG A 35 -50.33 0.93 -13.72
N TYR A 36 -50.93 1.95 -14.32
CA TYR A 36 -50.23 3.02 -15.04
C TYR A 36 -49.67 4.11 -14.10
N GLU A 37 -50.41 4.52 -13.06
CA GLU A 37 -49.93 5.51 -12.08
C GLU A 37 -48.74 5.00 -11.27
N TYR A 38 -48.73 3.71 -10.90
CA TYR A 38 -47.59 3.12 -10.20
C TYR A 38 -46.39 2.84 -11.11
N THR A 39 -46.60 2.58 -12.41
CA THR A 39 -45.48 2.48 -13.35
C THR A 39 -44.81 3.83 -13.55
N ASP A 40 -45.57 4.92 -13.62
CA ASP A 40 -45.01 6.27 -13.78
C ASP A 40 -44.32 6.74 -12.51
N LEU A 41 -44.89 6.47 -11.33
CA LEU A 41 -44.22 6.73 -10.05
C LEU A 41 -42.95 5.88 -9.86
N LEU A 42 -42.98 4.61 -10.27
CA LEU A 42 -41.80 3.75 -10.23
C LEU A 42 -40.73 4.24 -11.22
N LYS A 43 -41.13 4.70 -12.40
CA LYS A 43 -40.22 5.20 -13.43
C LYS A 43 -39.59 6.53 -13.01
N ASN A 44 -40.39 7.48 -12.50
CA ASN A 44 -39.89 8.73 -11.94
C ASN A 44 -38.96 8.48 -10.74
N TRP A 45 -39.33 7.55 -9.85
CA TRP A 45 -38.47 7.17 -8.72
C TRP A 45 -37.16 6.53 -9.19
N LEU A 46 -37.21 5.64 -10.19
CA LEU A 46 -36.02 5.03 -10.79
C LEU A 46 -35.17 6.06 -11.53
N ASP A 47 -35.75 7.03 -12.22
CA ASP A 47 -35.02 8.09 -12.93
C ASP A 47 -34.36 9.04 -11.92
N GLU A 48 -35.07 9.45 -10.87
CA GLU A 48 -34.56 10.30 -9.77
C GLU A 48 -33.46 9.63 -8.94
N ASN A 49 -33.50 8.29 -8.83
CA ASN A 49 -32.56 7.52 -8.02
C ASN A 49 -31.63 6.64 -8.86
N SER A 50 -31.64 6.73 -10.19
CA SER A 50 -30.82 5.95 -11.13
C SER A 50 -29.33 6.07 -10.81
N ASN A 51 -28.90 7.27 -10.41
CA ASN A 51 -27.52 7.57 -10.00
C ASN A 51 -27.19 7.09 -8.57
N LYS A 52 -28.14 6.50 -7.85
CA LYS A 52 -28.02 6.03 -6.45
C LYS A 52 -28.33 4.54 -6.29
N ILE A 53 -28.77 3.87 -7.35
CA ILE A 53 -29.05 2.43 -7.36
C ILE A 53 -27.80 1.76 -7.90
N GLU A 54 -26.97 1.20 -7.00
CA GLU A 54 -25.93 0.29 -7.44
C GLU A 54 -26.58 -0.96 -8.04
N PRO A 55 -26.14 -1.43 -9.23
CA PRO A 55 -26.62 -2.68 -9.78
C PRO A 55 -26.37 -3.81 -8.79
N TRP A 56 -27.34 -4.71 -8.66
CA TRP A 56 -27.20 -5.91 -7.82
C TRP A 56 -26.01 -6.73 -8.33
N LYS A 57 -24.95 -6.82 -7.51
CA LYS A 57 -23.80 -7.69 -7.74
C LYS A 57 -24.15 -9.11 -7.32
N THR A 58 -23.76 -10.08 -8.13
CA THR A 58 -23.77 -11.50 -7.78
C THR A 58 -22.78 -11.76 -6.63
N LEU A 59 -22.96 -12.87 -5.89
CA LEU A 59 -22.04 -13.26 -4.82
C LEU A 59 -20.59 -13.36 -5.33
N LYS A 60 -20.41 -13.89 -6.55
CA LYS A 60 -19.10 -13.99 -7.20
C LYS A 60 -18.47 -12.62 -7.48
N GLU A 61 -19.25 -11.64 -7.95
CA GLU A 61 -18.76 -10.28 -8.18
C GLU A 61 -18.35 -9.59 -6.87
N LEU A 62 -19.05 -9.86 -5.77
CA LEU A 62 -18.68 -9.37 -4.43
C LEU A 62 -17.39 -10.04 -3.92
N GLU A 63 -17.23 -11.35 -4.13
CA GLU A 63 -16.01 -12.09 -3.78
C GLU A 63 -14.80 -11.62 -4.59
N ASP A 64 -14.95 -11.43 -5.91
CA ASP A 64 -13.91 -10.92 -6.80
C ASP A 64 -13.49 -9.49 -6.40
N GLU A 65 -14.46 -8.62 -6.09
CA GLU A 65 -14.20 -7.26 -5.61
C GLU A 65 -13.47 -7.26 -4.26
N ALA A 66 -13.90 -8.10 -3.31
CA ALA A 66 -13.23 -8.25 -2.02
C ALA A 66 -11.78 -8.72 -2.20
N TYR A 67 -11.54 -9.69 -3.07
CA TYR A 67 -10.20 -10.18 -3.38
C TYR A 67 -9.31 -9.10 -4.03
N GLN A 68 -9.84 -8.33 -4.98
CA GLN A 68 -9.07 -7.22 -5.57
C GLN A 68 -8.76 -6.14 -4.53
N ASN A 69 -9.71 -5.82 -3.66
CA ASN A 69 -9.51 -4.86 -2.58
C ASN A 69 -8.44 -5.34 -1.59
N GLU A 70 -8.46 -6.61 -1.20
CA GLU A 70 -7.45 -7.22 -0.33
C GLU A 70 -6.06 -7.17 -0.99
N LYS A 71 -5.97 -7.54 -2.27
CA LYS A 71 -4.72 -7.47 -3.05
C LYS A 71 -4.17 -6.04 -3.15
N GLN A 72 -5.03 -5.05 -3.37
CA GLN A 72 -4.63 -3.64 -3.38
C GLN A 72 -4.17 -3.19 -1.99
N GLN A 73 -4.85 -3.64 -0.93
CA GLN A 73 -4.48 -3.33 0.44
C GLN A 73 -3.11 -3.91 0.79
N ALA A 74 -2.88 -5.20 0.50
CA ALA A 74 -1.59 -5.85 0.66
C ALA A 74 -0.46 -5.13 -0.09
N LYS A 75 -0.74 -4.66 -1.32
CA LYS A 75 0.23 -3.85 -2.08
C LYS A 75 0.57 -2.53 -1.36
N ARG A 76 -0.44 -1.82 -0.85
CA ARG A 76 -0.24 -0.55 -0.11
C ARG A 76 0.53 -0.77 1.18
N ASP A 77 0.21 -1.81 1.93
CA ASP A 77 0.87 -2.14 3.19
C ASP A 77 2.33 -2.54 2.97
N LYS A 78 2.60 -3.34 1.92
CA LYS A 78 3.96 -3.64 1.48
C LYS A 78 4.76 -2.38 1.14
N GLU A 79 4.21 -1.48 0.32
CA GLU A 79 4.90 -0.24 -0.06
C GLU A 79 5.15 0.66 1.15
N LYS A 80 4.21 0.75 2.09
CA LYS A 80 4.37 1.48 3.34
C LYS A 80 5.49 0.90 4.21
N GLU A 81 5.54 -0.42 4.38
CA GLU A 81 6.56 -1.11 5.17
C GLU A 81 7.95 -0.96 4.53
N LEU A 82 8.05 -1.04 3.21
CA LEU A 82 9.31 -0.80 2.47
C LEU A 82 9.79 0.65 2.56
N ASN A 83 8.90 1.63 2.47
CA ASN A 83 9.26 3.05 2.48
C ASN A 83 9.59 3.57 3.88
N SER A 84 9.10 2.92 4.93
CA SER A 84 9.36 3.25 6.33
C SER A 84 10.44 2.38 6.98
N LEU A 85 11.13 1.54 6.19
CA LEU A 85 12.19 0.69 6.70
C LEU A 85 13.36 1.54 7.19
N VAL A 86 13.76 1.29 8.44
CA VAL A 86 14.91 1.93 9.10
C VAL A 86 15.80 0.84 9.69
N ILE A 87 17.12 1.01 9.59
CA ILE A 87 18.11 0.12 10.18
C ILE A 87 18.88 0.87 11.25
N ASP A 88 18.93 0.29 12.46
CA ASP A 88 19.82 0.74 13.52
C ASP A 88 21.17 0.04 13.38
N TYR A 89 22.23 0.83 13.22
CA TYR A 89 23.60 0.34 13.24
C TYR A 89 24.56 1.40 13.80
N ASN A 90 25.44 0.99 14.72
CA ASN A 90 26.41 1.87 15.35
C ASN A 90 25.81 3.20 15.86
N THR A 91 24.65 3.14 16.52
CA THR A 91 23.92 4.27 17.11
C THR A 91 23.29 5.25 16.11
N VAL A 92 23.39 4.97 14.81
CA VAL A 92 22.76 5.75 13.74
C VAL A 92 21.55 4.98 13.19
N LEU A 93 20.44 5.69 13.06
CA LEU A 93 19.25 5.19 12.38
C LEU A 93 19.34 5.55 10.90
N TYR A 94 19.48 4.55 10.03
CA TYR A 94 19.58 4.72 8.59
C TYR A 94 18.23 4.51 7.92
N ASP A 95 17.80 5.45 7.09
CA ASP A 95 16.75 5.17 6.12
C ASP A 95 17.19 4.04 5.19
N ALA A 96 16.30 3.07 4.97
CA ALA A 96 16.56 1.87 4.18
C ALA A 96 15.50 1.66 3.08
N ASN A 97 14.84 2.75 2.68
CA ASN A 97 13.99 2.78 1.50
C ASN A 97 14.81 2.69 0.20
N GLY A 98 14.13 2.63 -0.95
CA GLY A 98 14.79 2.46 -2.24
C GLY A 98 15.81 3.55 -2.60
N GLU A 99 15.50 4.81 -2.27
CA GLU A 99 16.38 5.94 -2.56
C GLU A 99 17.63 5.92 -1.67
N ALA A 100 17.45 5.69 -0.36
CA ALA A 100 18.55 5.63 0.58
C ALA A 100 19.53 4.48 0.25
N LEU A 101 19.02 3.31 -0.13
CA LEU A 101 19.85 2.19 -0.59
C LEU A 101 20.60 2.51 -1.90
N GLY A 102 19.96 3.26 -2.81
CA GLY A 102 20.62 3.78 -4.00
C GLY A 102 21.80 4.67 -3.65
N ASN A 103 21.60 5.63 -2.74
CA ASN A 103 22.65 6.54 -2.27
C ASN A 103 23.79 5.79 -1.56
N MET A 104 23.47 4.80 -0.70
CA MET A 104 24.48 3.94 -0.07
C MET A 104 25.29 3.19 -1.13
N SER A 105 24.62 2.59 -2.13
CA SER A 105 25.26 1.88 -3.23
C SER A 105 26.23 2.78 -4.01
N THR A 106 25.87 4.03 -4.27
CA THR A 106 26.77 5.00 -4.90
C THR A 106 28.02 5.24 -4.06
N VAL A 107 27.88 5.49 -2.75
CA VAL A 107 29.02 5.69 -1.85
C VAL A 107 29.94 4.46 -1.83
N ILE A 108 29.35 3.26 -1.70
CA ILE A 108 30.09 1.99 -1.71
C ILE A 108 30.80 1.77 -3.06
N SER A 109 30.18 2.17 -4.18
CA SER A 109 30.79 2.04 -5.50
C SER A 109 32.01 2.95 -5.66
N ILE A 110 31.93 4.20 -5.18
CA ILE A 110 33.05 5.13 -5.14
C ILE A 110 34.16 4.60 -4.22
N ALA A 111 33.80 4.04 -3.07
CA ALA A 111 34.73 3.41 -2.14
C ALA A 111 35.47 2.24 -2.81
N ASN A 112 34.76 1.34 -3.50
CA ASN A 112 35.36 0.24 -4.26
C ASN A 112 36.33 0.73 -5.34
N ALA A 113 35.95 1.77 -6.09
CA ALA A 113 36.85 2.37 -7.08
C ALA A 113 38.11 2.96 -6.42
N THR A 114 37.96 3.61 -5.26
CA THR A 114 39.06 4.21 -4.49
C THR A 114 39.98 3.14 -3.91
N PHE A 115 39.41 2.04 -3.39
CA PHE A 115 40.16 0.88 -2.91
C PHE A 115 41.00 0.26 -4.03
N ASN A 116 40.38 0.02 -5.20
CA ASN A 116 41.09 -0.51 -6.36
C ASN A 116 42.22 0.43 -6.81
N LYS A 117 42.01 1.74 -6.77
CA LYS A 117 43.05 2.73 -7.07
C LYS A 117 44.22 2.63 -6.07
N ALA A 118 43.93 2.54 -4.77
CA ALA A 118 44.93 2.48 -3.71
C ALA A 118 45.89 1.29 -3.84
N ILE A 119 45.38 0.13 -4.26
CA ILE A 119 46.17 -1.10 -4.37
C ILE A 119 46.84 -1.29 -5.73
N SER A 120 46.46 -0.52 -6.75
CA SER A 120 46.97 -0.67 -8.12
C SER A 120 48.00 0.40 -8.48
N ILE A 121 47.54 1.64 -8.65
CA ILE A 121 48.36 2.79 -9.04
C ILE A 121 48.73 3.69 -7.85
N GLY A 122 48.13 3.43 -6.69
CA GLY A 122 48.33 4.20 -5.47
C GLY A 122 47.45 5.44 -5.36
N ILE A 123 47.38 5.95 -4.14
CA ILE A 123 46.83 7.28 -3.84
C ILE A 123 48.03 8.20 -3.65
N ASP A 124 48.04 9.33 -4.37
CA ASP A 124 49.15 10.28 -4.38
C ASP A 124 50.51 9.64 -4.68
N GLY A 125 50.51 8.65 -5.58
CA GLY A 125 51.71 7.92 -6.00
C GLY A 125 52.18 6.82 -5.04
N THR A 126 51.47 6.59 -3.93
CA THR A 126 51.81 5.54 -2.95
C THR A 126 50.84 4.36 -3.06
N VAL A 127 51.37 3.19 -3.46
CA VAL A 127 50.60 1.93 -3.47
C VAL A 127 50.49 1.39 -2.06
N MET A 128 49.27 1.08 -1.64
CA MET A 128 48.96 0.52 -0.33
C MET A 128 48.87 -1.01 -0.37
N SER A 129 49.17 -1.67 0.75
CA SER A 129 48.78 -3.07 0.94
C SER A 129 47.25 -3.20 0.96
N LEU A 130 46.73 -4.40 0.71
CA LEU A 130 45.28 -4.67 0.79
C LEU A 130 44.68 -4.24 2.13
N GLU A 131 45.36 -4.56 3.23
CA GLU A 131 44.91 -4.22 4.59
C GLU A 131 44.89 -2.70 4.81
N ASN A 132 45.96 -1.99 4.43
CA ASN A 132 46.04 -0.55 4.59
C ASN A 132 45.02 0.17 3.69
N ALA A 133 44.83 -0.30 2.46
CA ALA A 133 43.82 0.24 1.56
C ALA A 133 42.41 0.04 2.12
N TYR A 134 42.13 -1.12 2.73
CA TYR A 134 40.83 -1.39 3.33
C TYR A 134 40.57 -0.48 4.53
N ASN A 135 41.52 -0.40 5.46
CA ASN A 135 41.39 0.47 6.63
C ASN A 135 41.24 1.95 6.20
N TYR A 136 42.08 2.41 5.28
CA TYR A 136 42.00 3.77 4.73
C TYR A 136 40.62 4.05 4.15
N VAL A 137 40.14 3.23 3.20
CA VAL A 137 38.90 3.52 2.46
C VAL A 137 37.65 3.27 3.30
N TYR A 138 37.57 2.17 4.05
CA TYR A 138 36.33 1.75 4.68
C TYR A 138 36.19 2.20 6.14
N LYS A 139 37.30 2.37 6.85
CA LYS A 139 37.30 2.70 8.29
C LYS A 139 37.74 4.12 8.60
N GLU A 140 38.69 4.67 7.84
CA GLU A 140 39.20 6.02 8.12
C GLU A 140 38.42 7.09 7.35
N GLN A 141 38.03 6.83 6.10
CA GLN A 141 37.17 7.76 5.36
C GLN A 141 35.75 7.77 5.93
N THR A 142 35.23 8.97 6.07
CA THR A 142 33.87 9.22 6.57
C THR A 142 33.06 10.05 5.61
N VAL A 143 31.75 9.87 5.61
CA VAL A 143 30.81 10.70 4.87
C VAL A 143 29.79 11.32 5.83
N ASN A 144 29.34 12.54 5.50
CA ASN A 144 28.21 13.14 6.20
C ASN A 144 26.93 12.51 5.67
N TRP A 145 26.20 11.84 6.56
CA TRP A 145 25.01 11.10 6.26
C TRP A 145 23.82 11.67 7.01
N LYS A 146 22.68 11.77 6.36
CA LYS A 146 21.43 12.17 6.99
C LYS A 146 20.72 10.91 7.52
N GLY A 147 20.59 10.80 8.83
CA GLY A 147 19.85 9.69 9.45
C GLY A 147 18.34 9.84 9.30
N ALA A 148 17.63 8.74 9.58
CA ALA A 148 16.17 8.70 9.65
C ALA A 148 15.61 9.60 10.76
N ASP A 149 16.43 9.95 11.76
CA ASP A 149 16.15 10.96 12.77
C ASP A 149 16.23 12.41 12.23
N ASN A 150 16.45 12.57 10.93
CA ASN A 150 16.57 13.84 10.21
C ASN A 150 17.78 14.67 10.67
N LYS A 151 18.78 14.06 11.33
CA LYS A 151 20.02 14.70 11.76
C LYS A 151 21.19 14.28 10.87
N ALA A 152 22.20 15.14 10.80
CA ALA A 152 23.45 14.82 10.15
C ALA A 152 24.37 14.04 11.09
N HIS A 153 24.96 12.97 10.58
CA HIS A 153 25.90 12.09 11.27
C HIS A 153 27.16 11.96 10.41
N THR A 154 28.32 11.85 11.03
CA THR A 154 29.56 11.49 10.32
C THR A 154 29.76 9.99 10.48
N VAL A 155 29.66 9.26 9.37
CA VAL A 155 29.67 7.78 9.39
C VAL A 155 30.80 7.24 8.53
N GLN A 156 31.36 6.12 8.95
CA GLN A 156 32.33 5.36 8.17
C GLN A 156 31.64 4.67 6.99
N ILE A 157 32.36 4.46 5.90
CA ILE A 157 31.83 3.75 4.74
C ILE A 157 31.49 2.29 5.11
N GLU A 158 32.29 1.65 5.98
CA GLU A 158 31.98 0.32 6.54
C GLU A 158 30.59 0.27 7.19
N SER A 159 30.19 1.33 7.89
CA SER A 159 28.86 1.38 8.51
C SER A 159 27.72 1.43 7.50
N LEU A 160 27.93 2.06 6.34
CA LEU A 160 26.96 2.06 5.25
C LEU A 160 26.86 0.69 4.57
N VAL A 161 27.97 -0.04 4.44
CA VAL A 161 27.97 -1.41 3.91
C VAL A 161 27.11 -2.32 4.80
N GLU A 162 27.36 -2.29 6.11
CA GLU A 162 26.64 -3.09 7.09
C GLU A 162 25.16 -2.73 7.19
N ALA A 163 24.84 -1.43 7.20
CA ALA A 163 23.46 -0.95 7.17
C ALA A 163 22.73 -1.41 5.90
N SER A 164 23.38 -1.32 4.74
CA SER A 164 22.82 -1.74 3.45
C SER A 164 22.59 -3.26 3.39
N GLN A 165 23.52 -4.06 3.90
CA GLN A 165 23.35 -5.52 3.98
C GLN A 165 22.16 -5.90 4.86
N LYS A 166 22.05 -5.32 6.05
CA LYS A 166 20.91 -5.54 6.96
C LYS A 166 19.59 -5.09 6.33
N ALA A 167 19.59 -3.94 5.66
CA ALA A 167 18.43 -3.43 4.95
C ALA A 167 17.97 -4.38 3.85
N MET A 168 18.89 -4.96 3.07
CA MET A 168 18.53 -5.91 2.00
C MET A 168 17.93 -7.20 2.55
N ILE A 169 18.41 -7.70 3.68
CA ILE A 169 17.82 -8.86 4.37
C ILE A 169 16.38 -8.52 4.80
N LYS A 170 16.18 -7.39 5.49
CA LYS A 170 14.85 -6.96 5.94
C LYS A 170 13.89 -6.68 4.79
N LYS A 171 14.39 -6.11 3.71
CA LYS A 171 13.63 -5.91 2.49
C LYS A 171 13.17 -7.23 1.88
N ALA A 172 14.04 -8.24 1.84
CA ALA A 172 13.67 -9.58 1.38
C ALA A 172 12.58 -10.20 2.27
N GLU A 173 12.70 -10.09 3.60
CA GLU A 173 11.66 -10.54 4.55
C GLU A 173 10.29 -9.89 4.26
N ILE A 174 10.27 -8.56 4.04
CA ILE A 174 9.03 -7.84 3.68
C ILE A 174 8.48 -8.34 2.34
N LEU A 175 9.33 -8.55 1.33
CA LEU A 175 8.89 -9.02 0.02
C LEU A 175 8.34 -10.46 0.05
N PHE A 176 8.81 -11.31 0.95
CA PHE A 176 8.27 -12.67 1.12
C PHE A 176 6.98 -12.72 1.94
N LYS A 177 6.72 -11.70 2.77
CA LYS A 177 5.54 -11.61 3.62
C LYS A 177 4.24 -11.34 2.85
N TYR A 178 4.30 -10.65 1.71
CA TYR A 178 3.16 -10.23 0.89
C TYR A 178 3.18 -10.86 -0.49
#